data_AF-A0A7Z9IHW8-F1
#
_entry.id   AF-A0A7Z9IHW8-F1
#
_cell.length_a   1.000
_cell.length_b   1.000
_cell.length_c   1.000
_cell.angle_alpha   90.00
_cell.angle_beta   90.00
_cell.angle_gamma   90.00
#
_symmetry.space_group_name_H-M   'P 1'
#
loop_
_entity.id
_entity.type
_entity.pdbx_description
1 polymer ?
#
loop_
_entity_poly.entity_id
_entity_poly.type
_entity_poly.pdbx_seq_one_letter_code
_entity_poly.pdbx_strand_id
1 'polypeptide(L)'
;MFEASSIGLWGGIIGCAIGAAGGIFGTWISISRTPAGPKRSFIWKMSLIFWLGMLLFLVLIFTLPTIWSLIAWIIYIPCLVFWIRKMNKRLRNTS
;
A
#
# COMPACT_ATOMS: atom_id res chain seq x y z
N MET A 1 -4.11 31.98 -17.45
CA MET A 1 -4.97 30.80 -17.69
C MET A 1 -4.12 29.57 -17.45
N PHE A 2 -4.37 28.81 -16.39
CA PHE A 2 -3.68 27.53 -16.21
C PHE A 2 -4.38 26.50 -17.09
N GLU A 3 -3.66 25.94 -18.07
CA GLU A 3 -4.17 24.87 -18.91
C GLU A 3 -4.52 23.64 -18.05
N ALA A 4 -5.63 22.97 -18.37
CA ALA A 4 -6.11 21.81 -17.63
C ALA A 4 -5.07 20.67 -17.52
N SER A 5 -4.17 20.59 -18.50
CA SER A 5 -3.01 19.69 -18.54
C SER A 5 -2.07 19.91 -17.33
N SER A 6 -1.74 21.16 -17.03
CA SER A 6 -0.84 21.53 -15.93
C SER A 6 -1.44 21.17 -14.57
N ILE A 7 -2.75 21.41 -14.37
CA ILE A 7 -3.44 21.11 -13.12
C ILE A 7 -3.46 19.60 -12.85
N GLY A 8 -3.75 18.78 -13.87
CA GLY A 8 -3.75 17.32 -13.74
C GLY A 8 -2.38 16.75 -13.39
N LEU A 9 -1.32 17.29 -14.00
CA LEU A 9 0.05 16.84 -13.80
C LEU A 9 0.56 17.20 -12.38
N TRP A 10 0.34 18.44 -11.94
CA TRP A 10 0.66 18.88 -10.57
C TRP A 10 -0.15 18.12 -9.53
N GLY A 11 -1.44 17.89 -9.77
CA GLY A 11 -2.30 17.10 -8.89
C GLY A 11 -1.78 15.66 -8.72
N GLY A 12 -1.36 15.02 -9.81
CA GLY A 12 -0.74 13.69 -9.78
C GLY A 12 0.54 13.65 -8.95
N ILE A 13 1.48 14.59 -9.21
CA ILE A 13 2.76 14.64 -8.48
C ILE A 13 2.53 14.86 -6.98
N ILE A 14 1.72 15.85 -6.61
CA ILE A 14 1.45 16.18 -5.21
C ILE A 14 0.75 15.01 -4.51
N GLY A 15 -0.25 14.40 -5.16
CA GLY A 15 -0.95 13.23 -4.63
C GLY A 15 -0.02 12.04 -4.39
N CYS A 16 0.84 11.72 -5.36
CA CYS A 16 1.83 10.66 -5.21
C CYS A 16 2.84 10.95 -4.09
N ALA A 17 3.32 12.18 -3.98
CA ALA A 17 4.27 12.57 -2.94
C ALA A 17 3.66 12.45 -1.54
N ILE A 18 2.45 12.96 -1.33
CA ILE A 18 1.73 12.86 -0.06
C ILE A 18 1.41 11.40 0.28
N GLY A 19 0.94 10.62 -0.70
CA GLY A 19 0.64 9.20 -0.51
C GLY A 19 1.87 8.39 -0.12
N ALA A 20 3.00 8.58 -0.82
CA ALA A 20 4.25 7.91 -0.51
C ALA A 20 4.78 8.32 0.88
N ALA A 21 4.80 9.61 1.20
CA ALA A 21 5.24 10.11 2.49
C ALA A 21 4.39 9.55 3.64
N GLY A 22 3.06 9.56 3.50
CA GLY A 22 2.14 8.99 4.48
C GLY A 22 2.33 7.49 4.68
N GLY A 23 2.52 6.74 3.59
CA GLY A 23 2.80 5.31 3.64
C GLY A 23 4.11 4.98 4.35
N ILE A 24 5.19 5.72 4.03
CA ILE A 24 6.52 5.51 4.64
C ILE A 24 6.46 5.86 6.11
N PHE A 25 5.88 7.01 6.46
CA PHE A 25 5.74 7.47 7.84
C PHE A 25 4.91 6.50 8.69
N GLY A 26 3.77 6.02 8.18
CA GLY A 26 2.95 5.03 8.87
C GLY A 26 3.68 3.70 9.07
N THR A 27 4.43 3.24 8.07
CA THR A 27 5.26 2.03 8.16
C THR A 27 6.36 2.19 9.21
N TRP A 28 7.03 3.35 9.23
CA TRP A 28 8.09 3.66 10.19
C TRP A 28 7.56 3.67 11.63
N ILE A 29 6.40 4.31 11.88
CA ILE A 29 5.75 4.29 13.19
C ILE A 29 5.41 2.86 13.62
N SER A 30 4.89 2.03 12.71
CA SER A 30 4.54 0.63 13.02
C SER A 30 5.77 -0.18 13.48
N ILE A 31 6.91 -0.01 12.80
CA ILE A 31 8.15 -0.71 13.14
C ILE A 31 8.79 -0.14 14.41
N SER A 32 8.79 1.19 14.60
CA SER A 32 9.46 1.85 15.72
C SER A 32 8.72 1.65 17.05
N ARG A 33 7.40 1.54 17.03
CA ARG A 33 6.58 1.24 18.22
C ARG A 33 6.51 -0.24 18.59
N THR A 34 7.03 -1.13 17.73
CA THR A 34 7.06 -2.56 18.03
C THR A 34 8.31 -2.92 18.83
N PRO A 35 8.18 -3.54 20.02
CA PRO A 35 9.32 -4.01 20.81
C PRO A 35 10.25 -4.91 19.99
N ALA A 36 11.56 -4.78 20.23
CA ALA A 36 12.55 -5.62 19.57
C ALA A 36 12.29 -7.11 19.88
N GLY A 37 12.32 -7.95 18.85
CA GLY A 37 12.07 -9.38 18.97
C GLY A 37 11.47 -9.99 17.70
N PRO A 38 11.04 -11.26 17.74
CA PRO A 38 10.49 -11.98 16.60
C PRO A 38 9.31 -11.25 15.93
N LYS A 39 8.49 -10.54 16.73
CA LYS A 39 7.35 -9.74 16.26
C LYS A 39 7.77 -8.59 15.33
N ARG A 40 8.87 -7.90 15.63
CA ARG A 40 9.39 -6.80 14.79
C ARG A 40 9.87 -7.31 13.43
N SER A 41 10.52 -8.47 13.41
CA SER A 41 10.95 -9.11 12.15
C SER A 41 9.76 -9.51 11.27
N PHE A 42 8.68 -10.00 11.89
CA PHE A 42 7.45 -10.33 11.17
C PHE A 42 6.78 -9.08 10.59
N ILE A 43 6.65 -8.01 11.38
CA ILE A 43 6.07 -6.73 10.91
C ILE A 43 6.89 -6.17 9.75
N TRP A 44 8.22 -6.18 9.84
CA TRP A 44 9.09 -5.71 8.76
C TRP A 44 8.88 -6.50 7.46
N LYS A 45 8.83 -7.84 7.53
CA LYS A 45 8.55 -8.70 6.38
C LYS A 45 7.17 -8.41 5.78
N MET A 46 6.14 -8.22 6.61
CA MET A 46 4.79 -7.91 6.13
C MET A 46 4.69 -6.53 5.49
N SER A 47 5.35 -5.52 6.06
CA SER A 47 5.44 -4.18 5.47
C SER A 47 6.10 -4.23 4.10
N LEU A 48 7.21 -4.97 3.95
CA LEU A 48 7.88 -5.14 2.67
C LEU A 48 6.97 -5.81 1.62
N ILE A 49 6.27 -6.89 2.01
CA ILE A 49 5.30 -7.57 1.13
C ILE A 49 4.17 -6.63 0.71
N PHE A 50 3.67 -5.79 1.62
CA PHE A 50 2.62 -4.83 1.33
C PHE A 50 3.08 -3.75 0.34
N TRP A 51 4.28 -3.20 0.54
CA TRP A 51 4.88 -2.25 -0.40
C TRP A 51 5.11 -2.85 -1.78
N LEU A 52 5.66 -4.07 -1.85
CA LEU A 52 5.85 -4.79 -3.12
C LEU A 52 4.51 -5.06 -3.81
N GLY A 53 3.49 -5.52 -3.07
CA GLY A 53 2.16 -5.75 -3.59
C GLY A 53 1.49 -4.46 -4.10
N MET A 54 1.66 -3.35 -3.39
CA MET A 54 1.16 -2.04 -3.81
C MET A 54 1.84 -1.56 -5.09
N LEU A 55 3.17 -1.64 -5.18
CA LEU A 55 3.92 -1.25 -6.39
C LEU A 55 3.54 -2.13 -7.58
N LEU A 56 3.42 -3.44 -7.36
CA LEU A 56 2.98 -4.39 -8.38
C LEU A 56 1.56 -4.06 -8.87
N PHE A 57 0.63 -3.76 -7.95
CA PHE A 57 -0.73 -3.36 -8.30
C PHE A 57 -0.78 -2.04 -9.08
N LEU A 58 0.09 -1.09 -8.72
CA LEU A 58 0.21 0.18 -9.43
C LEU A 58 0.67 -0.04 -10.87
N VAL A 59 1.74 -0.82 -11.08
CA VAL A 59 2.23 -1.21 -12.41
C VAL A 59 1.15 -1.95 -13.21
N LEU A 60 0.40 -2.83 -12.55
CA LEU A 60 -0.69 -3.57 -13.19
C LEU A 60 -1.79 -2.63 -13.70
N ILE A 61 -2.22 -1.64 -12.90
CA ILE A 61 -3.24 -0.68 -13.34
C ILE A 61 -2.75 0.17 -14.52
N PHE A 62 -1.49 0.59 -14.53
CA PHE A 62 -0.95 1.41 -15.63
C PHE A 62 -0.73 0.61 -16.92
N THR A 63 -0.58 -0.71 -16.84
CA THR A 63 -0.36 -1.58 -18.01
C THR A 63 -1.66 -2.17 -18.57
N LEU A 64 -2.72 -2.26 -17.76
CA LEU A 64 -3.99 -2.88 -18.16
C LEU A 64 -4.95 -1.91 -18.86
N PRO A 65 -5.73 -2.37 -19.86
CA PRO A 65 -6.85 -1.60 -20.41
C PRO A 65 -7.93 -1.34 -19.35
N THR A 66 -8.71 -0.26 -19.51
CA THR A 66 -9.67 0.28 -18.52
C THR A 66 -10.64 -0.75 -17.90
N ILE A 67 -11.09 -1.75 -18.66
CA ILE A 67 -11.99 -2.81 -18.16
C ILE A 67 -11.24 -3.77 -17.23
N TRP A 68 -10.01 -4.13 -17.57
CA TRP A 68 -9.21 -5.05 -16.78
C TRP A 68 -8.71 -4.40 -15.49
N SER A 69 -8.44 -3.08 -15.49
CA SER A 69 -8.07 -2.36 -14.28
C SER A 69 -9.23 -2.29 -13.27
N LEU A 70 -10.48 -2.13 -13.73
CA LEU A 70 -11.68 -2.22 -12.88
C LEU A 70 -11.83 -3.61 -12.22
N ILE A 71 -11.64 -4.68 -12.99
CA ILE A 71 -11.68 -6.06 -12.45
C ILE A 71 -10.55 -6.27 -11.43
N ALA A 72 -9.35 -5.75 -11.72
CA ALA A 72 -8.22 -5.83 -10.79
C ALA A 72 -8.53 -5.15 -9.45
N TRP A 73 -9.20 -3.99 -9.46
CA TRP A 73 -9.69 -3.33 -8.22
C TRP A 73 -10.69 -4.19 -7.44
N ILE A 74 -11.66 -4.79 -8.14
CA ILE A 74 -12.67 -5.66 -7.51
C ILE A 74 -12.04 -6.87 -6.84
N ILE A 75 -10.97 -7.44 -7.40
CA ILE A 75 -10.25 -8.57 -6.81
C ILE A 75 -9.31 -8.09 -5.69
N TYR A 76 -8.62 -6.98 -5.89
CA TYR A 76 -7.59 -6.48 -4.98
C TYR A 76 -8.15 -6.08 -3.61
N ILE A 77 -9.25 -5.33 -3.57
CA ILE A 77 -9.87 -4.86 -2.32
C ILE A 77 -10.21 -6.02 -1.35
N PRO A 78 -11.01 -7.04 -1.74
CA PRO A 78 -11.35 -8.14 -0.85
C PRO A 78 -10.12 -8.99 -0.48
N CYS A 79 -9.17 -9.21 -1.41
CA CYS A 79 -7.90 -9.86 -1.10
C CYS A 79 -7.13 -9.12 -0.02
N LEU A 80 -7.06 -7.79 -0.12
CA LEU A 80 -6.35 -6.93 0.81
C LEU A 80 -7.02 -6.94 2.20
N VAL A 81 -8.33 -6.81 2.27
CA VAL A 81 -9.09 -6.90 3.53
C VAL A 81 -8.93 -8.28 4.19
N PHE A 82 -9.01 -9.35 3.40
CA PHE A 82 -8.81 -10.71 3.90
C PHE A 82 -7.39 -10.92 4.43
N TRP A 83 -6.39 -10.43 3.70
CA TRP A 83 -4.99 -10.52 4.09
C TRP A 83 -4.74 -9.78 5.40
N ILE A 84 -5.20 -8.53 5.53
CA ILE A 84 -5.07 -7.73 6.76
C ILE A 84 -5.69 -8.48 7.95
N ARG A 85 -6.90 -9.03 7.79
CA ARG A 85 -7.55 -9.82 8.84
C ARG A 85 -6.72 -11.04 9.24
N LYS A 86 -6.18 -11.77 8.27
CA LYS A 86 -5.34 -12.96 8.52
C LYS A 86 -4.04 -12.59 9.25
N MET A 87 -3.40 -11.48 8.87
CA MET A 87 -2.17 -11.01 9.52
C MET A 87 -2.42 -10.51 10.93
N ASN A 88 -3.51 -9.77 11.16
CA ASN A 88 -3.90 -9.34 12.51
C ASN A 88 -4.16 -10.53 13.43
N LYS A 89 -4.78 -11.61 12.93
CA LYS A 89 -4.92 -12.86 13.70
C LYS A 89 -3.57 -13.49 14.03
N ARG A 90 -2.63 -13.55 13.08
CA ARG A 90 -1.27 -14.09 13.32
C ARG A 90 -0.49 -13.26 14.34
N LEU A 91 -0.58 -11.94 14.27
CA LEU A 91 0.03 -11.03 15.23
C LEU A 91 -0.50 -11.28 16.65
N ARG A 92 -1.81 -11.48 16.80
CA ARG A 92 -2.45 -11.80 18.09
C ARG A 92 -2.04 -13.17 18.62
N ASN A 93 -1.95 -14.20 17.79
CA ASN A 93 -1.63 -15.55 18.26
C ASN A 93 -0.13 -15.72 18.60
N THR A 94 0.69 -14.70 18.35
CA THR A 94 2.13 -14.69 18.69
C THR A 94 2.38 -13.90 20.00
N SER A 95 1.34 -13.48 20.72
CA SER A 95 1.42 -12.90 22.09
C SER A 95 1.06 -13.92 23.14
#